data_AF-A0A7K3KJD9-F1
#
_entry.id   AF-A0A7K3KJD9-F1
#
_cell.length_a   1.000
_cell.length_b   1.000
_cell.length_c   1.000
_cell.angle_alpha   90.00
_cell.angle_beta   90.00
_cell.angle_gamma   90.00
#
_symmetry.space_group_name_H-M   'P 1'
#
loop_
_entity.id
_entity.type
_entity.pdbx_description
1 polymer ?
#
loop_
_entity_poly.entity_id
_entity_poly.type
_entity_poly.pdbx_seq_one_letter_code
_entity_poly.pdbx_strand_id
1 'polypeptide(L)'
;MDLAKQAQIVDSIHDTLNDFVGQRLKVRANMGRSKIVENEGTLMQVHPQLFILEMDRKRGRTARQSYQYVDVLTGMVELSQNGEPLFQPFVPEENDVFSDMMDEPLEESVLA
;
A
#
# COMPACT_ATOMS: atom_id res chain seq x y z
N MET A 1 -15.51 3.72 13.15
CA MET A 1 -14.97 3.73 11.77
C MET A 1 -16.15 3.73 10.81
N ASP A 2 -16.14 4.60 9.81
CA ASP A 2 -17.21 4.66 8.81
C ASP A 2 -16.97 3.57 7.74
N LEU A 3 -17.80 2.53 7.76
CA LEU A 3 -17.76 1.41 6.82
C LEU A 3 -18.03 1.86 5.38
N ALA A 4 -18.84 2.91 5.19
CA ALA A 4 -19.16 3.42 3.86
C ALA A 4 -17.92 4.06 3.22
N LYS A 5 -17.15 4.82 4.00
CA LYS A 5 -15.87 5.38 3.55
C LYS A 5 -14.87 4.30 3.15
N GLN A 6 -14.78 3.20 3.90
CA GLN A 6 -13.88 2.10 3.58
C GLN A 6 -14.26 1.40 2.26
N ALA A 7 -15.56 1.18 2.02
CA ALA A 7 -16.04 0.60 0.77
C ALA A 7 -15.65 1.47 -0.44
N GLN A 8 -15.85 2.78 -0.36
CA GLN A 8 -15.45 3.71 -1.42
C GLN A 8 -13.94 3.68 -1.72
N ILE A 9 -13.10 3.51 -0.68
CA ILE A 9 -11.65 3.40 -0.87
C ILE A 9 -11.31 2.09 -1.60
N VAL A 10 -11.93 0.97 -1.22
CA VAL A 10 -11.71 -0.32 -1.89
C VAL A 10 -12.08 -0.24 -3.37
N ASP A 11 -13.20 0.39 -3.71
CA ASP A 11 -13.63 0.61 -5.10
C ASP A 11 -12.60 1.45 -5.87
N SER A 12 -12.07 2.51 -5.25
CA SER A 12 -11.01 3.33 -5.84
C SER A 12 -9.71 2.56 -6.07
N ILE A 13 -9.32 1.69 -5.14
CA ILE A 13 -8.15 0.80 -5.31
C ILE A 13 -8.39 -0.16 -6.49
N HIS A 14 -9.58 -0.74 -6.60
CA HIS A 14 -9.96 -1.59 -7.72
C HIS A 14 -9.81 -0.85 -9.05
N ASP A 15 -10.44 0.32 -9.18
CA ASP A 15 -10.45 1.09 -10.42
C ASP A 15 -9.04 1.54 -10.82
N THR A 16 -8.26 2.00 -9.85
CA THR A 16 -6.85 2.33 -10.06
C THR A 16 -6.11 1.10 -10.59
N LEU A 17 -6.19 -0.06 -9.92
CA LEU A 17 -5.46 -1.25 -10.38
C LEU A 17 -5.91 -1.74 -11.75
N ASN A 18 -7.18 -1.54 -12.12
CA ASN A 18 -7.68 -1.91 -13.44
C ASN A 18 -6.94 -1.15 -14.56
N ASP A 19 -6.54 0.10 -14.33
CA ASP A 19 -5.75 0.89 -15.29
C ASP A 19 -4.28 0.44 -15.39
N PHE A 20 -3.78 -0.31 -14.40
CA PHE A 20 -2.41 -0.81 -14.36
C PHE A 20 -2.28 -2.26 -14.86
N VAL A 21 -3.34 -2.86 -15.40
CA VAL A 21 -3.28 -4.22 -15.96
C VAL A 21 -2.25 -4.28 -17.10
N GLY A 22 -1.38 -5.30 -17.05
CA GLY A 22 -0.27 -5.49 -17.96
C GLY A 22 0.99 -4.69 -17.61
N GLN A 23 0.93 -3.81 -16.60
CA GLN A 23 2.08 -3.03 -16.16
C GLN A 23 2.89 -3.75 -15.09
N ARG A 24 4.18 -3.39 -15.01
CA ARG A 24 5.12 -3.93 -14.04
C ARG A 24 5.08 -3.11 -12.76
N LEU A 25 4.89 -3.79 -11.64
CA LEU A 25 4.75 -3.21 -10.31
C LEU A 25 5.75 -3.87 -9.36
N LYS A 26 6.27 -3.08 -8.43
CA LYS A 26 6.97 -3.56 -7.25
C LYS A 26 5.97 -3.77 -6.12
N VAL A 27 6.08 -4.92 -5.47
CA VAL A 27 5.18 -5.37 -4.42
C VAL A 27 6.00 -5.57 -3.16
N ARG A 28 5.60 -4.89 -2.09
CA ARG A 28 6.14 -5.07 -0.75
C ARG A 28 5.04 -5.66 0.12
N ALA A 29 5.15 -6.95 0.43
CA ALA A 29 4.12 -7.69 1.14
C ALA A 29 4.62 -8.17 2.51
N ASN A 30 3.81 -7.95 3.54
CA ASN A 30 4.02 -8.48 4.88
C ASN A 30 3.52 -9.94 4.94
N MET A 31 4.45 -10.88 5.01
CA MET A 31 4.20 -12.32 5.06
C MET A 31 4.13 -12.86 6.51
N GLY A 32 3.97 -11.99 7.51
CA GLY A 32 3.86 -12.33 8.93
C GLY A 32 4.74 -11.46 9.84
N ARG A 33 4.75 -11.75 11.15
CA ARG A 33 5.31 -10.89 12.23
C ARG A 33 6.68 -10.24 12.00
N SER A 34 7.56 -10.82 11.19
CA SER A 34 8.91 -10.28 10.97
C SER A 34 9.42 -10.49 9.55
N LYS A 35 8.52 -10.72 8.59
CA LYS A 35 8.93 -11.04 7.23
C LYS A 35 8.21 -10.16 6.22
N ILE A 36 8.94 -9.17 5.74
CA ILE A 36 8.53 -8.37 4.59
C ILE A 36 9.27 -8.92 3.36
N VAL A 37 8.53 -9.08 2.27
CA VAL A 37 9.08 -9.54 1.00
C VAL A 37 8.85 -8.46 -0.04
N GLU A 38 9.93 -8.06 -0.71
CA GLU A 38 9.88 -7.17 -1.87
C GLU A 38 10.18 -7.96 -3.13
N ASN A 39 9.27 -7.94 -4.10
CA ASN A 39 9.47 -8.55 -5.41
C ASN A 39 8.84 -7.65 -6.48
N GLU A 40 9.26 -7.84 -7.72
CA GLU A 40 8.63 -7.23 -8.88
C GLU A 40 7.76 -8.26 -9.61
N GLY A 41 6.73 -7.78 -10.28
CA GLY A 41 5.87 -8.61 -11.11
C GLY A 41 5.00 -7.81 -12.05
N THR A 42 4.30 -8.49 -12.94
CA THR A 42 3.33 -7.88 -13.85
C THR A 42 1.92 -8.09 -13.33
N LEU A 43 1.12 -7.02 -13.28
CA LEU A 43 -0.29 -7.11 -12.91
C LEU A 43 -1.06 -7.80 -14.03
N MET A 44 -1.56 -9.01 -13.78
CA MET A 44 -2.16 -9.85 -14.83
C MET A 44 -3.66 -9.65 -14.93
N GLN A 45 -4.35 -9.61 -13.80
CA GLN A 45 -5.81 -9.58 -13.73
C GLN A 45 -6.27 -8.81 -12.50
N VAL A 46 -7.38 -8.11 -12.65
CA VAL A 46 -8.10 -7.42 -11.57
C VAL A 46 -9.51 -8.01 -11.57
N HIS A 47 -9.91 -8.61 -10.46
CA HIS A 47 -11.21 -9.23 -10.24
C HIS A 47 -11.94 -8.48 -9.12
N PRO A 48 -13.28 -8.53 -9.03
CA PRO A 48 -14.02 -7.73 -8.04
C PRO A 48 -13.60 -7.87 -6.57
N GLN A 49 -12.92 -8.96 -6.18
CA GLN A 49 -12.50 -9.19 -4.79
C GLN A 49 -10.97 -9.24 -4.59
N LEU A 50 -10.20 -9.42 -5.67
CA LEU A 50 -8.76 -9.63 -5.61
C LEU A 50 -8.11 -9.32 -6.94
N PHE A 51 -6.81 -9.11 -6.93
CA PHE A 51 -6.01 -8.98 -8.14
C PHE A 51 -4.88 -10.01 -8.16
N ILE A 52 -4.38 -10.32 -9.34
CA ILE A 52 -3.37 -11.35 -9.58
C ILE A 52 -2.14 -10.71 -10.20
N LEU A 53 -1.00 -10.92 -9.56
CA LEU A 53 0.32 -10.54 -10.04
C LEU A 53 1.12 -11.78 -10.43
N GLU A 54 1.82 -11.70 -11.55
CA GLU A 54 2.85 -12.66 -11.92
C GLU A 54 4.21 -12.15 -11.42
N MET A 55 4.70 -12.73 -10.33
CA MET A 55 5.90 -12.28 -9.63
C MET A 55 7.15 -12.96 -10.18
N ASP A 56 8.19 -12.17 -10.40
CA ASP A 56 9.49 -12.67 -10.83
C ASP A 56 10.21 -13.40 -9.68
N ARG A 57 10.81 -14.54 -9.99
CA ARG A 57 11.65 -15.33 -9.09
C ARG A 57 13.02 -15.57 -9.72
N LYS A 58 13.93 -16.09 -8.91
CA LYS A 58 15.27 -16.47 -9.37
C LYS A 58 15.19 -17.48 -10.52
N ARG A 59 16.15 -17.37 -11.44
CA ARG A 59 16.34 -18.26 -12.61
C ARG A 59 15.19 -18.21 -13.62
N GLY A 60 14.57 -17.04 -13.81
CA GLY A 60 13.53 -16.85 -14.83
C GLY A 60 12.23 -17.61 -14.57
N ARG A 61 12.01 -18.04 -13.33
CA ARG A 61 10.74 -18.61 -12.90
C ARG A 61 9.79 -17.48 -12.54
N THR A 62 8.52 -17.63 -12.85
CA THR A 62 7.47 -16.74 -12.38
C THR A 62 6.54 -17.48 -11.41
N ALA A 63 5.90 -16.74 -10.51
CA ALA A 63 4.92 -17.28 -9.58
C ALA A 63 3.72 -16.36 -9.51
N ARG A 64 2.52 -16.90 -9.75
CA ARG A 64 1.28 -16.15 -9.58
C ARG A 64 0.94 -15.99 -8.11
N GLN A 65 0.66 -14.76 -7.71
CA GLN A 65 0.21 -14.41 -6.37
C GLN A 65 -1.05 -13.56 -6.48
N SER A 66 -2.02 -13.85 -5.63
CA SER A 66 -3.26 -13.08 -5.52
C SER A 66 -3.25 -12.29 -4.22
N TYR A 67 -3.73 -11.05 -4.27
CA TYR A 67 -3.88 -10.18 -3.11
C TYR A 67 -5.27 -9.58 -3.10
N GLN A 68 -5.79 -9.31 -1.91
CA GLN A 68 -7.09 -8.67 -1.74
C GLN A 68 -6.91 -7.16 -1.62
N TYR A 69 -7.95 -6.39 -1.97
CA TYR A 69 -7.92 -4.93 -1.81
C TYR A 69 -7.76 -4.50 -0.36
N VAL A 70 -8.27 -5.31 0.58
CA VAL A 70 -8.10 -5.07 2.01
C VAL A 70 -6.65 -5.17 2.45
N ASP A 71 -5.82 -5.97 1.77
CA ASP A 71 -4.39 -6.07 2.08
C ASP A 71 -3.68 -4.76 1.73
N VAL A 72 -4.10 -4.09 0.65
CA VAL A 72 -3.61 -2.77 0.25
C VAL A 72 -4.13 -1.69 1.20
N LEU A 73 -5.44 -1.73 1.50
CA LEU A 73 -6.08 -0.81 2.44
C LEU A 73 -5.43 -0.83 3.83
N THR A 74 -5.00 -2.01 4.30
CA THR A 74 -4.42 -2.18 5.64
C THR A 74 -2.90 -2.04 5.67
N GLY A 75 -2.26 -1.76 4.53
CA GLY A 75 -0.80 -1.67 4.41
C GLY A 75 -0.08 -3.02 4.52
N MET A 76 -0.80 -4.15 4.49
CA MET A 76 -0.18 -5.48 4.40
C MET A 76 0.50 -5.69 3.05
N VAL A 77 0.02 -5.02 2.00
CA VAL A 77 0.59 -5.04 0.65
C VAL A 77 0.72 -3.61 0.14
N GLU A 78 1.94 -3.18 -0.13
CA GLU A 78 2.22 -1.90 -0.77
C GLU A 78 2.62 -2.14 -2.24
N LEU A 79 2.08 -1.31 -3.14
CA LEU A 79 2.37 -1.36 -4.56
C LEU A 79 3.08 -0.07 -4.97
N SER A 80 4.16 -0.19 -5.74
CA SER A 80 4.88 0.95 -6.30
C SER A 80 5.26 0.73 -7.77
N GLN A 81 5.37 1.82 -8.51
CA GLN A 81 5.87 1.85 -9.88
C GLN A 81 6.97 2.91 -9.97
N ASN A 82 8.10 2.56 -10.58
CA ASN A 82 9.25 3.47 -10.74
C ASN A 82 9.76 4.11 -9.44
N GLY A 83 9.53 3.46 -8.30
CA GLY A 83 9.93 3.98 -6.98
C GLY A 83 8.87 4.81 -6.28
N GLU A 84 7.75 5.13 -6.95
CA GLU A 84 6.64 5.87 -6.36
C GLU A 84 5.50 4.93 -5.92
N PRO A 85 4.95 5.08 -4.70
CA PRO A 85 3.82 4.27 -4.26
C PRO A 85 2.55 4.64 -5.04
N LEU A 86 1.77 3.62 -5.44
CA LEU A 86 0.50 3.81 -6.15
C LEU A 86 -0.58 4.40 -5.25
N PHE A 87 -0.47 4.16 -3.94
CA PHE A 87 -1.44 4.58 -2.96
C PHE A 87 -0.75 5.23 -1.77
N GLN A 88 -1.35 6.27 -1.22
CA GLN A 88 -0.94 6.83 0.06
C GLN A 88 -1.32 5.87 1.20
N PRO A 89 -0.59 5.86 2.33
CA PRO A 89 -0.99 5.08 3.50
C PRO A 89 -2.40 5.42 3.95
N PHE A 90 -3.28 4.42 3.98
CA PHE A 90 -4.69 4.59 4.37
C PHE A 90 -4.91 4.51 5.88
N VAL A 91 -3.96 3.89 6.58
CA VAL A 91 -3.87 3.92 8.04
C VAL A 91 -2.79 4.95 8.37
N PRO A 92 -3.11 6.06 9.06
CA PRO A 92 -2.08 6.95 9.55
C PRO A 92 -1.20 6.11 10.48
N GLU A 93 0.11 6.07 10.22
CA GLU A 93 1.02 5.56 11.22
C GLU A 93 0.79 6.40 12.46
N GLU A 94 0.54 5.78 13.61
CA GLU A 94 0.36 6.50 14.88
C GLU A 94 1.63 7.31 15.26
N ASN A 95 2.69 7.20 14.46
CA ASN A 95 3.90 8.01 14.49
C ASN A 95 3.76 9.41 13.86
N ASP A 96 2.87 9.61 12.86
CA ASP A 96 2.74 10.92 12.18
C ASP A 96 2.01 11.97 13.03
N VAL A 97 1.21 11.54 14.00
CA VAL A 97 0.60 12.46 14.99
C VAL A 97 1.63 13.00 15.99
N PHE A 98 2.77 12.34 16.17
CA PHE A 98 3.84 12.83 17.04
C PHE A 98 4.74 13.87 16.35
N SER A 99 4.91 13.82 15.03
CA SER A 99 5.69 14.82 14.30
C SER A 99 4.97 16.16 14.21
N ASP A 100 3.65 16.16 14.01
CA ASP A 100 2.85 17.39 13.87
C ASP A 100 2.68 18.14 15.21
N MET A 101 2.73 17.43 16.34
CA MET A 101 2.72 18.02 17.70
C MET A 101 4.08 18.56 18.17
N MET A 102 5.18 18.26 17.46
CA MET A 102 6.52 18.77 17.81
C MET A 102 6.88 20.09 17.12
N ASP A 103 6.04 20.59 16.22
CA ASP A 103 6.26 21.85 15.48
C ASP A 103 5.49 23.05 16.06
N GLU A 104 4.84 22.91 17.22
CA GLU A 104 4.34 24.06 17.99
C GLU A 104 5.51 24.73 18.73
N PRO A 105 5.94 25.95 18.35
CA PRO A 105 6.91 26.68 19.14
C PRO A 105 6.25 27.05 20.48
N LEU A 106 6.79 26.53 21.57
CA LEU A 106 6.45 27.00 22.91
C LEU A 106 6.78 28.49 22.98
N GLU A 107 5.76 29.35 22.96
CA GLU A 107 5.94 30.77 23.26
C GLU A 107 6.53 30.89 24.68
N GLU A 108 7.83 31.18 24.73
CA GLU A 108 8.54 31.48 25.97
C GLU A 108 8.05 32.85 26.46
N SER A 109 7.00 32.85 27.29
CA SER A 109 6.62 34.03 28.05
C SER A 109 7.71 34.29 29.11
N VAL A 110 8.77 35.00 28.72
CA VAL A 110 9.76 35.52 29.67
C VAL A 110 9.09 36.65 30.44
N LEU A 111 8.74 36.35 31.69
CA LEU A 111 8.28 37.32 32.67
C LEU A 111 9.52 37.95 33.31
N ALA A 112 9.89 39.16 32.86
CA ALA A 112 10.78 40.09 33.57
C ALA A 112 10.60 41.53 33.04
#